data_AF-A0A7C9DR75-F1
#
_entry.id   AF-A0A7C9DR75-F1
#
_cell.length_a   1.000
_cell.length_b   1.000
_cell.length_c   1.000
_cell.angle_alpha   90.00
_cell.angle_beta   90.00
_cell.angle_gamma   90.00
#
_symmetry.space_group_name_H-M   'P 1'
#
loop_
_entity.id
_entity.type
_entity.pdbx_description
1 polymer ?
#
loop_
_entity_poly.entity_id
_entity_poly.type
_entity_poly.pdbx_seq_one_letter_code
_entity_poly.pdbx_strand_id
1 'polypeptide(L)'
;EIIGPALIGKDPTQQTAIDNFMVQELDGTQNEWGWCKQKLGANAILAVSLAVCKAGAQVKKIPLYKHIAEIAGNKKLVLPVPAFNVINGGSHAGNKLAMQEFMILPVGATSFSEAMKMGSEVYHNLKSVIKKKYGQDATNVGDEGGFAPNIQENK
;
A
#
# COMPACT_ATOMS: atom_id res chain seq x y z
N GLU A 1 -14.36 22.98 1.58
CA GLU A 1 -14.35 24.41 1.95
C GLU A 1 -13.00 25.08 1.69
N ILE A 2 -11.86 24.49 2.07
CA ILE A 2 -10.54 25.11 1.84
C ILE A 2 -9.88 24.61 0.55
N ILE A 3 -9.49 23.33 0.48
CA ILE A 3 -8.71 22.79 -0.65
C ILE A 3 -9.46 22.90 -1.98
N GLY A 4 -10.72 22.45 -2.02
CA GLY A 4 -11.53 22.42 -3.24
C GLY A 4 -11.57 23.76 -3.99
N PRO A 5 -12.05 24.86 -3.36
CA PRO A 5 -12.05 26.17 -4.00
C PRO A 5 -10.66 26.66 -4.43
N ALA A 6 -9.62 26.36 -3.65
CA ALA A 6 -8.25 26.78 -3.94
C ALA A 6 -7.63 26.05 -5.16
N LEU A 7 -8.20 24.91 -5.60
CA LEU A 7 -7.72 24.15 -6.75
C LEU A 7 -8.52 24.41 -8.04
N ILE A 8 -9.61 25.18 -7.99
CA ILE A 8 -10.41 25.49 -9.19
C ILE A 8 -9.54 26.22 -10.23
N GLY A 9 -9.61 25.75 -11.48
CA GLY A 9 -8.87 26.32 -12.61
C GLY A 9 -7.41 25.87 -12.73
N LYS A 10 -6.91 25.04 -11.80
CA LYS A 10 -5.56 24.46 -11.91
C LYS A 10 -5.57 23.24 -12.84
N ASP A 11 -4.49 23.09 -13.61
CA ASP A 11 -4.29 21.95 -14.49
C ASP A 11 -3.90 20.70 -13.68
N PRO A 12 -4.70 19.62 -13.70
CA PRO A 12 -4.43 18.42 -12.92
C PRO A 12 -3.19 17.65 -13.41
N THR A 13 -2.61 17.98 -14.56
CA THR A 13 -1.34 17.39 -15.01
C THR A 13 -0.11 17.96 -14.28
N GLN A 14 -0.26 19.09 -13.57
CA GLN A 14 0.80 19.75 -12.81
C GLN A 14 0.89 19.23 -11.37
N GLN A 15 1.07 17.92 -11.21
CA GLN A 15 1.03 17.21 -9.91
C GLN A 15 1.91 17.88 -8.84
N THR A 16 3.21 18.07 -9.12
CA THR A 16 4.16 18.65 -8.18
C THR A 16 3.78 20.06 -7.74
N ALA A 17 3.26 20.88 -8.67
CA ALA A 17 2.85 22.25 -8.35
C ALA A 17 1.62 22.26 -7.44
N ILE A 18 0.64 21.39 -7.70
CA ILE A 18 -0.57 21.27 -6.87
C ILE A 18 -0.24 20.72 -5.48
N ASP A 19 0.59 19.69 -5.38
CA ASP A 19 0.99 19.11 -4.10
C ASP A 19 1.80 20.12 -3.25
N ASN A 20 2.74 20.85 -3.88
CA ASN A 20 3.48 21.92 -3.20
C ASN A 20 2.56 23.05 -2.74
N PHE A 21 1.61 23.47 -3.56
CA PHE A 21 0.64 24.49 -3.19
C PHE A 21 -0.18 24.06 -1.96
N MET A 22 -0.68 22.82 -1.94
CA MET A 22 -1.43 22.31 -0.78
C MET A 22 -0.58 22.21 0.49
N VAL A 23 0.64 21.70 0.37
CA VAL A 23 1.51 21.43 1.53
C VAL A 23 2.18 22.69 2.07
N GLN A 24 2.74 23.52 1.19
CA GLN A 24 3.60 24.65 1.57
C GLN A 24 2.79 25.93 1.79
N GLU A 25 1.75 26.16 0.99
CA GLU A 25 1.01 27.44 1.01
C GLU A 25 -0.34 27.32 1.73
N LEU A 26 -1.15 26.30 1.45
CA LEU A 26 -2.47 26.17 2.09
C LEU A 26 -2.38 25.64 3.53
N ASP A 27 -1.59 24.58 3.72
CA ASP A 27 -1.36 24.00 5.04
C ASP A 27 -0.26 24.77 5.81
N GLY A 28 0.96 24.78 5.28
CA GLY A 28 2.08 25.54 5.79
C GLY A 28 2.67 25.07 7.12
N THR A 29 2.18 23.96 7.70
CA THR A 29 2.67 23.47 9.00
C THR A 29 3.93 22.65 8.87
N GLN A 30 4.90 22.91 9.75
CA GLN A 30 6.20 22.24 9.81
C GLN A 30 6.53 21.75 11.21
N ASN A 31 7.36 20.72 11.28
CA ASN A 31 8.14 20.34 12.45
C ASN A 31 9.64 20.33 12.09
N GLU A 32 10.50 19.93 13.02
CA GLU A 32 11.96 19.84 12.80
C GLU A 32 12.40 18.88 11.67
N TRP A 33 11.48 18.05 11.16
CA TRP A 33 11.70 17.07 10.09
C TRP A 33 11.05 17.46 8.75
N GLY A 34 10.33 18.60 8.70
CA GLY A 34 9.70 19.13 7.50
C GLY A 34 8.18 19.32 7.61
N TRP A 35 7.48 19.25 6.47
CA TRP A 35 6.05 19.57 6.38
C TRP A 35 5.15 18.51 7.04
N CYS A 36 4.55 18.85 8.18
CA CYS A 36 3.78 17.91 9.01
C CYS A 36 2.29 17.83 8.67
N LYS A 37 1.76 18.79 7.89
CA LYS A 37 0.39 18.75 7.33
C LYS A 37 -0.70 18.69 8.40
N GLN A 38 -0.46 19.31 9.55
CA GLN A 38 -1.31 19.24 10.74
C GLN A 38 -2.58 20.08 10.61
N LYS A 39 -2.55 21.19 9.86
CA LYS A 39 -3.68 22.12 9.76
C LYS A 39 -4.80 21.58 8.88
N LEU A 40 -4.45 21.04 7.71
CA LEU A 40 -5.41 20.47 6.75
C LEU A 40 -5.57 18.96 6.92
N GLY A 41 -4.59 18.29 7.50
CA GLY A 41 -4.54 16.83 7.64
C GLY A 41 -3.90 16.16 6.43
N ALA A 42 -2.92 15.29 6.70
CA ALA A 42 -2.23 14.51 5.66
C ALA A 42 -3.20 13.63 4.86
N ASN A 43 -4.24 13.09 5.50
CA ASN A 43 -5.30 12.31 4.87
C ASN A 43 -6.11 13.13 3.84
N ALA A 44 -6.49 14.38 4.16
CA ALA A 44 -7.21 15.25 3.24
C ALA A 44 -6.35 15.65 2.04
N ILE A 45 -5.11 16.06 2.30
CA ILE A 45 -4.15 16.42 1.24
C ILE A 45 -3.89 15.21 0.32
N LEU A 46 -3.63 14.03 0.89
CA LEU A 46 -3.35 12.82 0.12
C LEU A 46 -4.54 12.39 -0.73
N ALA A 47 -5.77 12.44 -0.19
CA ALA A 47 -6.96 12.09 -0.94
C ALA A 47 -7.13 12.98 -2.19
N VAL A 48 -6.92 14.29 -2.04
CA VAL A 48 -6.99 15.24 -3.16
C VAL A 48 -5.83 15.04 -4.13
N SER A 49 -4.60 14.85 -3.63
CA SER A 49 -3.41 14.58 -4.45
C SER A 49 -3.59 13.35 -5.35
N LEU A 50 -4.12 12.25 -4.81
CA LEU A 50 -4.42 11.03 -5.56
C LEU A 50 -5.55 11.23 -6.59
N ALA A 51 -6.56 12.03 -6.26
CA ALA A 51 -7.64 12.37 -7.19
C ALA A 51 -7.13 13.23 -8.37
N VAL A 52 -6.28 14.21 -8.09
CA VAL A 52 -5.59 15.04 -9.08
C VAL A 52 -4.72 14.17 -9.99
N CYS A 53 -3.93 13.25 -9.42
CA CYS A 53 -3.11 12.30 -10.19
C CYS A 53 -3.95 11.46 -11.17
N LYS A 54 -5.11 10.95 -10.70
CA LYS A 54 -6.06 10.23 -11.56
C LYS A 54 -6.63 11.13 -12.65
N ALA A 55 -7.00 12.37 -12.33
CA ALA A 55 -7.51 13.33 -13.31
C ALA A 55 -6.45 13.70 -14.36
N GLY A 56 -5.19 13.89 -13.96
CA GLY A 56 -4.06 14.16 -14.86
C GLY A 56 -3.85 13.01 -15.85
N ALA A 57 -3.93 11.76 -15.37
CA ALA A 57 -3.87 10.59 -16.25
C ALA A 57 -5.01 10.57 -17.28
N GLN A 58 -6.24 10.92 -16.87
CA GLN A 58 -7.40 11.00 -17.76
C GLN A 58 -7.28 12.12 -18.79
N VAL A 59 -6.81 13.31 -18.41
CA VAL A 59 -6.54 14.43 -19.34
C VAL A 59 -5.54 14.01 -20.41
N LYS A 60 -4.47 13.30 -20.01
CA LYS A 60 -3.47 12.75 -20.93
C LYS A 60 -3.93 11.51 -21.71
N LYS A 61 -5.10 10.94 -21.38
CA LYS A 61 -5.64 9.69 -21.97
C LYS A 61 -4.68 8.50 -21.86
N ILE A 62 -3.97 8.41 -20.74
CA ILE A 62 -3.04 7.30 -20.44
C ILE A 62 -3.46 6.57 -19.16
N PRO A 63 -3.11 5.28 -19.01
CA PRO A 63 -3.30 4.57 -17.74
C PRO A 63 -2.54 5.26 -16.60
N LEU A 64 -3.10 5.20 -15.39
CA LEU A 64 -2.54 5.83 -14.19
C LEU A 64 -1.07 5.44 -13.93
N TYR A 65 -0.71 4.16 -14.10
CA TYR A 65 0.66 3.72 -13.90
C TYR A 65 1.67 4.38 -14.86
N LYS A 66 1.24 4.71 -16.10
CA LYS A 66 2.09 5.44 -17.05
C LYS A 66 2.22 6.90 -16.64
N HIS A 67 1.13 7.51 -16.18
CA HIS A 67 1.15 8.89 -15.70
C HIS A 67 2.10 9.05 -14.50
N ILE A 68 2.04 8.13 -13.53
CA ILE A 68 2.98 8.10 -12.39
C ILE A 68 4.43 7.92 -12.87
N ALA A 69 4.65 7.06 -13.86
CA ALA A 69 5.99 6.87 -14.44
C ALA A 69 6.52 8.13 -15.12
N GLU A 70 5.69 8.88 -15.85
CA GLU A 70 6.06 10.18 -16.42
C GLU A 70 6.43 11.19 -15.34
N ILE A 71 5.61 11.31 -14.28
CA ILE A 71 5.89 12.22 -13.14
C ILE A 71 7.24 11.87 -12.49
N ALA A 72 7.52 10.57 -12.32
CA ALA A 72 8.76 10.09 -11.71
C ALA A 72 9.98 10.09 -12.66
N GLY A 73 9.81 10.40 -13.95
CA GLY A 73 10.89 10.29 -14.95
C GLY A 73 11.29 8.86 -15.31
N ASN A 74 10.44 7.87 -15.02
CA ASN A 74 10.70 6.45 -15.25
C ASN A 74 10.40 6.06 -16.70
N LYS A 75 11.46 5.69 -17.45
CA LYS A 75 11.33 5.27 -18.86
C LYS A 75 10.92 3.81 -19.03
N LYS A 76 11.28 2.95 -18.08
CA LYS A 76 11.04 1.50 -18.13
C LYS A 76 10.15 1.11 -16.96
N LEU A 77 9.03 0.47 -17.28
CA LEU A 77 8.14 -0.10 -16.27
C LEU A 77 8.60 -1.50 -15.90
N VAL A 78 8.40 -1.84 -14.63
CA VAL A 78 8.72 -3.16 -14.06
C VAL A 78 7.54 -3.61 -13.23
N LEU A 79 7.17 -4.88 -13.34
CA LEU A 79 6.22 -5.49 -12.40
C LEU A 79 6.97 -5.94 -11.14
N PRO A 80 6.47 -5.62 -9.94
CA PRO A 80 7.17 -5.94 -8.71
C PRO A 80 7.05 -7.42 -8.36
N VAL A 81 7.97 -7.92 -7.52
CA VAL A 81 7.75 -9.18 -6.81
C VAL A 81 6.73 -8.90 -5.69
N PRO A 82 5.58 -9.60 -5.66
CA PRO A 82 4.63 -9.43 -4.57
C PRO A 82 5.17 -10.05 -3.27
N ALA A 83 4.98 -9.34 -2.16
CA ALA A 83 5.21 -9.88 -0.81
C ALA A 83 3.85 -10.19 -0.19
N PHE A 84 3.54 -11.47 -0.03
CA PHE A 84 2.25 -11.91 0.51
C PHE A 84 2.38 -12.13 2.00
N ASN A 85 1.63 -11.39 2.81
CA ASN A 85 1.49 -11.68 4.23
C ASN A 85 0.75 -13.01 4.42
N VAL A 86 1.35 -13.95 5.18
CA VAL A 86 0.79 -15.30 5.38
C VAL A 86 0.65 -15.70 6.84
N ILE A 87 1.47 -15.17 7.75
CA ILE A 87 1.38 -15.42 9.20
C ILE A 87 1.57 -14.10 9.95
N ASN A 88 0.66 -13.84 10.88
CA ASN A 88 0.65 -12.67 11.75
C ASN A 88 1.15 -13.04 13.16
N GLY A 89 1.85 -12.09 13.77
CA GLY A 89 2.27 -12.07 15.16
C GLY A 89 2.27 -10.65 15.71
N GLY A 90 2.99 -10.43 16.80
CA GLY A 90 3.13 -9.12 17.43
C GLY A 90 1.77 -8.48 17.73
N SER A 91 1.65 -7.17 17.48
CA SER A 91 0.41 -6.43 17.73
C SER A 91 -0.77 -6.83 16.82
N HIS A 92 -0.52 -7.61 15.76
CA HIS A 92 -1.54 -8.06 14.82
C HIS A 92 -2.14 -9.43 15.18
N ALA A 93 -1.71 -10.07 16.28
CA ALA A 93 -2.24 -11.36 16.72
C ALA A 93 -2.21 -11.54 18.24
N GLY A 94 -3.18 -12.30 18.77
CA GLY A 94 -3.19 -12.74 20.18
C GLY A 94 -2.29 -13.96 20.47
N ASN A 95 -1.35 -14.28 19.57
CA ASN A 95 -0.42 -15.41 19.74
C ASN A 95 0.89 -14.95 20.42
N LYS A 96 1.80 -15.90 20.66
CA LYS A 96 3.08 -15.60 21.33
C LYS A 96 4.18 -15.16 20.36
N LEU A 97 3.89 -15.06 19.06
CA LEU A 97 4.88 -14.77 18.03
C LEU A 97 5.32 -13.30 18.14
N ALA A 98 6.61 -13.06 18.36
CA ALA A 98 7.12 -11.69 18.58
C ALA A 98 7.18 -10.87 17.27
N MET A 99 7.48 -11.54 16.15
CA MET A 99 7.56 -10.90 14.84
C MET A 99 6.15 -10.61 14.31
N GLN A 100 5.95 -9.43 13.74
CA GLN A 100 4.62 -8.94 13.33
C GLN A 100 4.07 -9.69 12.11
N GLU A 101 4.90 -9.89 11.08
CA GLU A 101 4.46 -10.44 9.79
C GLU A 101 5.54 -11.37 9.23
N PHE A 102 5.09 -12.50 8.70
CA PHE A 102 5.91 -13.40 7.88
C PHE A 102 5.32 -13.42 6.48
N MET A 103 6.14 -13.01 5.52
CA MET A 103 5.73 -12.89 4.13
C MET A 103 6.45 -13.92 3.26
N ILE A 104 5.78 -14.33 2.18
CA ILE A 104 6.39 -15.11 1.10
C ILE A 104 6.55 -14.26 -0.15
N LEU A 105 7.69 -14.42 -0.83
CA LEU A 105 8.05 -13.68 -2.02
C LEU A 105 8.43 -14.67 -3.14
N PRO A 106 7.64 -14.80 -4.21
CA PRO A 106 7.91 -15.74 -5.31
C PRO A 106 8.96 -15.18 -6.28
N VAL A 107 10.20 -15.01 -5.81
CA VAL A 107 11.31 -14.41 -6.58
C VAL A 107 11.72 -15.21 -7.83
N GLY A 108 11.32 -16.48 -7.92
CA GLY A 108 11.57 -17.36 -9.05
C GLY A 108 10.50 -17.32 -10.16
N ALA A 109 9.42 -16.55 -9.98
CA ALA A 109 8.37 -16.43 -10.98
C ALA A 109 8.84 -15.65 -12.22
N THR A 110 8.42 -16.09 -13.41
CA THR A 110 8.75 -15.47 -14.69
C THR A 110 7.79 -14.33 -15.08
N SER A 111 6.66 -14.21 -14.38
CA SER A 111 5.67 -13.14 -14.58
C SER A 111 4.93 -12.82 -13.29
N PHE A 112 4.31 -11.64 -13.22
CA PHE A 112 3.46 -11.28 -12.07
C PHE A 112 2.27 -12.24 -11.91
N SER A 113 1.67 -12.70 -13.02
CA SER A 113 0.58 -13.68 -12.98
C SER A 113 1.02 -15.02 -12.38
N GLU A 114 2.23 -15.48 -12.72
CA GLU A 114 2.82 -16.67 -12.10
C GLU A 114 3.13 -16.44 -10.62
N ALA A 115 3.69 -15.27 -10.27
CA ALA A 115 3.93 -14.89 -8.87
C ALA A 115 2.64 -14.94 -8.03
N MET A 116 1.53 -14.42 -8.57
CA MET A 116 0.21 -14.49 -7.93
C MET A 116 -0.28 -15.93 -7.75
N LYS A 117 -0.10 -16.78 -8.77
CA LYS A 117 -0.45 -18.20 -8.70
C LYS A 117 0.35 -18.90 -7.60
N MET A 118 1.67 -18.74 -7.59
CA MET A 118 2.56 -19.32 -6.58
C MET A 118 2.15 -18.87 -5.16
N GLY A 119 1.91 -17.57 -4.97
CA GLY A 119 1.47 -17.03 -3.67
C GLY A 119 0.14 -17.63 -3.20
N SER A 120 -0.86 -17.70 -4.10
CA SER A 120 -2.18 -18.26 -3.80
C SER A 120 -2.12 -19.76 -3.46
N GLU A 121 -1.38 -20.55 -4.24
CA GLU A 121 -1.22 -21.99 -3.98
C GLU A 121 -0.52 -22.25 -2.65
N VAL A 122 0.55 -21.51 -2.34
CA VAL A 122 1.23 -21.62 -1.04
C VAL A 122 0.30 -21.20 0.10
N TYR A 123 -0.46 -20.12 -0.05
CA TYR A 123 -1.41 -19.65 0.97
C TYR A 123 -2.50 -20.70 1.28
N HIS A 124 -3.10 -21.34 0.27
CA HIS A 124 -4.12 -22.37 0.48
C HIS A 124 -3.55 -23.68 1.05
N ASN A 125 -2.33 -24.05 0.66
CA ASN A 125 -1.62 -25.18 1.28
C ASN A 125 -1.29 -24.88 2.75
N LEU A 126 -0.80 -23.68 3.04
CA LEU A 126 -0.54 -23.23 4.41
C LEU A 126 -1.82 -23.27 5.26
N LYS A 127 -2.95 -22.79 4.72
CA LYS A 127 -4.27 -22.88 5.38
C LYS A 127 -4.61 -24.32 5.77
N SER A 128 -4.37 -25.28 4.88
CA SER A 128 -4.63 -26.70 5.14
C SER A 128 -3.72 -27.26 6.23
N VAL A 129 -2.43 -26.89 6.22
CA VAL A 129 -1.46 -27.26 7.26
C VAL A 129 -1.86 -26.70 8.61
N ILE A 130 -2.23 -25.41 8.67
CA ILE A 130 -2.69 -24.74 9.89
C ILE A 130 -3.97 -25.40 10.40
N LYS A 131 -4.97 -25.63 9.54
CA LYS A 131 -6.21 -26.31 9.93
C LYS A 131 -5.95 -27.67 10.57
N LYS A 132 -5.06 -28.46 9.96
CA LYS A 132 -4.72 -29.81 10.43
C LYS A 132 -4.00 -29.79 11.79
N LYS A 133 -3.13 -28.80 12.02
CA LYS A 133 -2.27 -28.74 13.22
C LYS A 133 -2.90 -27.97 14.39
N TYR A 134 -3.61 -26.88 14.11
CA TYR A 134 -4.11 -25.93 15.10
C TYR A 134 -5.64 -25.82 15.13
N GLY A 135 -6.34 -26.54 14.26
CA GLY A 135 -7.80 -26.55 14.19
C GLY A 135 -8.38 -25.53 13.21
N GLN A 136 -9.71 -25.62 12.99
CA GLN A 136 -10.44 -24.79 12.03
C GLN A 136 -10.34 -23.30 12.36
N ASP A 137 -10.43 -22.93 13.63
CA ASP A 137 -10.45 -21.54 14.08
C ASP A 137 -9.13 -20.80 13.84
N ALA A 138 -8.02 -21.53 13.79
CA ALA A 138 -6.71 -20.98 13.46
C ALA A 138 -6.56 -20.56 11.98
N THR A 139 -7.56 -20.87 11.14
CA THR A 139 -7.60 -20.43 9.73
C THR A 139 -8.40 -19.15 9.50
N ASN A 140 -8.89 -18.53 10.58
CA ASN A 140 -9.37 -17.15 10.52
C ASN A 140 -8.22 -16.21 10.17
N VAL A 141 -8.55 -15.10 9.52
CA VAL A 141 -7.59 -14.15 8.97
C VAL A 141 -7.63 -12.84 9.72
N GLY A 142 -6.47 -12.17 9.84
CA GLY A 142 -6.38 -10.80 10.36
C GLY A 142 -6.69 -9.75 9.29
N ASP A 143 -6.43 -8.48 9.60
CA ASP A 143 -6.75 -7.32 8.76
C ASP A 143 -6.13 -7.40 7.35
N GLU A 144 -4.97 -8.03 7.22
CA GLU A 144 -4.23 -8.17 5.96
C GLU A 144 -4.36 -9.55 5.30
N GLY A 145 -5.23 -10.43 5.82
CA GLY A 145 -5.46 -11.76 5.25
C GLY A 145 -4.51 -12.86 5.72
N GLY A 146 -3.43 -12.53 6.45
CA GLY A 146 -2.55 -13.52 7.09
C GLY A 146 -3.24 -14.32 8.21
N PHE A 147 -2.76 -15.53 8.47
CA PHE A 147 -3.29 -16.39 9.55
C PHE A 147 -2.64 -16.06 10.89
N ALA A 148 -3.35 -16.30 12.01
CA ALA A 148 -2.82 -16.10 13.35
C ALA A 148 -2.85 -17.39 14.20
N PRO A 149 -2.18 -18.48 13.76
CA PRO A 149 -2.11 -19.70 14.56
C PRO A 149 -1.40 -19.45 15.89
N ASN A 150 -1.77 -20.22 16.93
CA ASN A 150 -1.13 -20.14 18.25
C ASN A 150 0.24 -20.85 18.25
N ILE A 151 1.19 -20.25 17.54
CA ILE A 151 2.59 -20.67 17.51
C ILE A 151 3.24 -20.22 18.82
N GLN A 152 3.84 -21.16 19.55
CA GLN A 152 4.51 -20.90 20.84
C GLN A 152 6.03 -20.91 20.75
N GLU A 153 6.59 -21.38 19.63
CA GLU A 153 8.04 -21.38 19.40
C GLU A 153 8.47 -20.11 18.68
N ASN A 154 9.36 -19.35 19.32
CA ASN A 154 9.97 -18.12 18.82
C ASN A 154 11.48 -18.28 18.57
N LYS A 155 11.97 -19.53 18.53
CA LYS A 155 13.38 -19.82 18.29
C LYS A 155 13.71 -19.75 16.81
#